data_AF-A0A536DRU9-F1
#
_entry.id   AF-A0A536DRU9-F1
#
_cell.length_a   1.000
_cell.length_b   1.000
_cell.length_c   1.000
_cell.angle_alpha   90.00
_cell.angle_beta   90.00
_cell.angle_gamma   90.00
#
_symmetry.space_group_name_H-M   'P 1'
#
loop_
_entity.id
_entity.type
_entity.pdbx_description
1 polymer ?
#
loop_
_entity_poly.entity_id
_entity_poly.type
_entity_poly.pdbx_seq_one_letter_code
_entity_poly.pdbx_strand_id
1 'polypeptide(L)'
;MTRNPSDAEDLVQDALVRAYRFYDRFEPGTNFRAWLFKILTNTYINSYRRKQGRPQESSLEDTEEFFLYNQLSGDEGDRVTDVEDTVLDRLGADAIQRAIDQLPPQFRTTVQLSDVEGLSYAEIAEATGVAKGTVMNRLFRGRRQL
;
A
#
# COMPACT_ATOMS: atom_id res chain seq x y z
N MET A 1 -8.71 -0.27 -1.01
CA MET A 1 -8.46 1.02 -0.31
C MET A 1 -9.74 1.75 0.14
N THR A 2 -10.63 2.22 -0.74
CA THR A 2 -11.74 3.13 -0.39
C THR A 2 -13.01 2.47 0.21
N ARG A 3 -13.15 1.13 0.17
CA ARG A 3 -14.32 0.36 0.67
C ARG A 3 -15.69 0.75 0.05
N ASN A 4 -15.75 1.78 -0.79
CA ASN A 4 -16.95 2.28 -1.48
C ASN A 4 -16.63 2.35 -2.99
N PRO A 5 -17.43 1.71 -3.86
CA PRO A 5 -17.23 1.74 -5.32
C PRO A 5 -17.17 3.14 -5.91
N SER A 6 -18.06 4.06 -5.51
CA SER A 6 -18.07 5.43 -6.07
C SER A 6 -16.82 6.21 -5.67
N ASP A 7 -16.41 6.10 -4.39
CA ASP A 7 -15.14 6.70 -3.95
C ASP A 7 -13.92 6.06 -4.65
N ALA A 8 -14.01 4.79 -5.07
CA ALA A 8 -12.96 4.11 -5.81
C ALA A 8 -12.85 4.64 -7.25
N GLU A 9 -13.98 4.80 -7.93
CA GLU A 9 -14.03 5.38 -9.28
C GLU A 9 -13.47 6.79 -9.29
N ASP A 10 -13.92 7.64 -8.36
CA ASP A 10 -13.41 9.01 -8.21
C ASP A 10 -11.89 9.00 -7.96
N LEU A 11 -11.41 8.17 -7.04
CA LEU A 11 -9.99 8.05 -6.73
C LEU A 11 -9.16 7.63 -7.96
N VAL A 12 -9.63 6.67 -8.74
CA VAL A 12 -8.94 6.20 -9.95
C VAL A 12 -8.90 7.30 -11.00
N GLN A 13 -10.02 8.00 -11.24
CA GLN A 13 -10.05 9.12 -12.18
C GLN A 13 -9.05 10.21 -11.77
N ASP A 14 -9.09 10.60 -10.50
CA ASP A 14 -8.21 11.62 -9.94
C ASP A 14 -6.72 11.22 -10.02
N ALA A 15 -6.42 9.94 -9.82
CA ALA A 15 -5.07 9.40 -9.94
C ALA A 15 -4.59 9.40 -11.40
N LEU A 16 -5.45 8.99 -12.35
CA LEU A 16 -5.11 8.96 -13.77
C LEU A 16 -4.91 10.37 -14.34
N VAL A 17 -5.73 11.34 -13.95
CA VAL A 17 -5.55 12.75 -14.33
C VAL A 17 -4.20 13.27 -13.82
N ARG A 18 -3.82 12.93 -12.58
CA ARG A 18 -2.49 13.30 -12.04
C ARG A 18 -1.36 12.57 -12.75
N ALA A 19 -1.50 11.28 -13.03
CA ALA A 19 -0.52 10.51 -13.76
C ALA A 19 -0.27 11.09 -15.15
N TYR A 20 -1.33 11.45 -15.87
CA TYR A 20 -1.20 12.11 -17.17
C TYR A 20 -0.45 13.46 -17.04
N ARG A 21 -0.80 14.30 -16.04
CA ARG A 21 -0.13 15.59 -15.81
C ARG A 21 1.34 15.47 -15.41
N PHE A 22 1.72 14.38 -14.74
CA PHE A 22 3.09 14.15 -14.29
C PHE A 22 3.83 13.11 -15.14
N TYR A 23 3.28 12.72 -16.29
CA TYR A 23 3.84 11.69 -17.14
C TYR A 23 5.29 11.98 -17.52
N ASP A 24 5.63 13.24 -17.80
CA ASP A 24 7.00 13.67 -18.13
C ASP A 24 8.00 13.51 -16.97
N ARG A 25 7.53 13.21 -15.75
CA ARG A 25 8.37 12.90 -14.58
C ARG A 25 8.60 11.41 -14.39
N PHE A 26 7.96 10.56 -15.20
CA PHE A 26 8.23 9.13 -15.20
C PHE A 26 9.55 8.89 -15.94
N GLU A 27 10.45 8.14 -15.30
CA GLU A 27 11.72 7.75 -15.91
C GLU A 27 11.54 6.41 -16.66
N PRO A 28 11.68 6.37 -18.00
CA PRO A 28 11.56 5.15 -18.78
C PRO A 28 12.56 4.08 -18.32
N GLY A 29 12.12 2.82 -18.26
CA GLY A 29 12.93 1.70 -17.76
C GLY A 29 12.82 1.47 -16.25
N THR A 30 12.14 2.35 -15.51
CA THR A 30 11.77 2.10 -14.10
C THR A 30 10.39 1.43 -13.99
N ASN A 31 9.99 1.01 -12.78
CA ASN A 31 8.71 0.32 -12.57
C ASN A 31 7.51 1.29 -12.67
N PHE A 32 6.87 1.31 -13.85
CA PHE A 32 5.68 2.13 -14.11
C PHE A 32 4.51 1.80 -13.17
N ARG A 33 4.34 0.52 -12.80
CA ARG A 33 3.27 0.09 -11.87
C ARG A 33 3.48 0.72 -10.50
N ALA A 34 4.70 0.62 -9.95
CA ALA A 34 5.04 1.25 -8.67
C ALA A 34 4.86 2.78 -8.72
N TRP A 35 5.28 3.42 -9.80
CA TRP A 35 5.09 4.87 -10.00
C TRP A 35 3.60 5.26 -10.02
N LEU A 36 2.74 4.49 -10.69
CA LEU A 36 1.31 4.75 -10.72
C LEU A 36 0.67 4.52 -9.34
N PHE A 37 1.05 3.46 -8.63
CA PHE A 37 0.60 3.21 -7.26
C PHE A 37 1.06 4.27 -6.27
N LYS A 38 2.22 4.88 -6.48
CA LYS A 38 2.65 6.06 -5.72
C LYS A 38 1.68 7.22 -5.91
N ILE A 39 1.24 7.50 -7.13
CA ILE A 39 0.26 8.56 -7.41
C ILE A 39 -1.10 8.23 -6.78
N LEU A 40 -1.58 7.00 -6.98
CA LEU A 40 -2.86 6.52 -6.44
C LEU A 40 -2.88 6.59 -4.91
N THR A 41 -1.85 6.06 -4.26
CA THR A 41 -1.75 5.98 -2.80
C THR A 41 -1.65 7.36 -2.17
N ASN A 42 -0.85 8.26 -2.75
CA ASN A 42 -0.77 9.64 -2.28
C ASN A 42 -2.12 10.37 -2.45
N THR A 43 -2.82 10.13 -3.56
CA THR A 43 -4.16 10.70 -3.78
C THR A 43 -5.15 10.21 -2.72
N TYR A 44 -5.15 8.91 -2.43
CA TYR A 44 -5.98 8.30 -1.39
C TYR A 44 -5.67 8.82 0.02
N ILE A 45 -4.39 8.84 0.42
CA ILE A 45 -3.98 9.33 1.75
C ILE A 45 -4.39 10.80 1.93
N ASN A 46 -4.19 11.62 0.91
CA ASN A 46 -4.56 13.03 0.94
C ASN A 46 -6.08 13.24 1.03
N SER A 47 -6.88 12.49 0.27
CA SER A 47 -8.34 12.58 0.34
C SER A 47 -8.87 12.09 1.69
N TYR A 48 -8.32 10.99 2.20
CA TYR A 48 -8.68 10.43 3.50
C TYR A 48 -8.40 11.42 4.64
N ARG A 49 -7.21 12.04 4.68
CA ARG A 49 -6.85 13.05 5.69
C ARG A 49 -7.77 14.27 5.64
N ARG A 50 -8.10 14.76 4.45
CA ARG A 50 -9.06 15.86 4.26
C ARG A 50 -10.43 15.51 4.83
N LYS A 51 -10.95 14.29 4.56
CA LYS A 51 -12.22 13.81 5.12
C LYS A 51 -12.18 13.71 6.66
N GLN A 52 -11.02 13.47 7.28
CA GLN A 52 -10.86 13.39 8.74
C GLN A 52 -10.56 14.73 9.43
N GLY A 53 -10.35 15.83 8.69
CA GLY A 53 -10.00 17.13 9.28
C GLY A 53 -8.67 17.14 10.03
N ARG A 54 -7.78 16.18 9.75
CA ARG A 54 -6.52 16.01 10.48
C ARG A 54 -5.38 16.79 9.79
N PRO A 55 -4.62 17.65 10.51
CA PRO A 55 -3.35 18.18 10.04
C PRO A 55 -2.33 17.08 9.77
N GLN A 56 -1.27 17.40 9.02
CA GLN A 56 -0.14 16.50 8.82
C GLN A 56 0.65 16.36 10.14
N GLU A 57 0.21 15.48 11.02
CA GLU A 57 1.01 15.05 12.16
C GLU A 57 2.06 14.05 11.66
N SER A 58 3.34 14.37 11.84
CA SER A 58 4.41 13.37 11.82
C SER A 58 4.18 12.48 13.04
N SER A 59 3.56 11.31 12.84
CA SER A 59 3.25 10.40 13.94
C SER A 59 4.56 10.00 14.64
N LEU A 60 4.78 10.47 15.86
CA LEU A 60 5.92 10.11 16.72
C LEU A 60 5.79 8.68 17.30
N GLU A 61 4.98 7.82 16.69
CA GLU A 61 4.93 6.38 17.01
C GLU A 61 6.12 5.60 16.45
N ASP A 62 6.96 6.23 15.61
CA ASP A 62 8.15 5.64 14.96
C ASP A 62 9.26 5.20 15.94
N THR A 63 9.22 5.59 17.22
CA THR A 63 10.35 5.34 18.16
C THR A 63 10.36 3.91 18.73
N GLU A 64 9.20 3.28 18.91
CA GLU A 64 9.13 1.84 19.24
C GLU A 64 9.28 0.94 18.00
N GLU A 65 9.15 1.53 16.81
CA GLU A 65 9.09 0.81 15.52
C GLU A 65 10.47 0.37 15.01
N PHE A 66 11.54 1.09 15.40
CA PHE A 66 12.94 0.78 15.04
C PHE A 66 13.49 -0.49 15.71
N PHE A 67 12.99 -0.85 16.90
CA PHE A 67 13.46 -2.03 17.63
C PHE A 67 13.09 -3.36 16.96
N LEU A 68 11.91 -3.43 16.33
CA LEU A 68 11.46 -4.65 15.64
C LEU A 68 12.22 -4.88 14.33
N TYR A 69 12.65 -3.79 13.66
CA TYR A 69 13.42 -3.84 12.42
C TYR A 69 14.79 -4.50 12.61
N ASN A 70 15.54 -4.14 13.65
CA ASN A 70 16.86 -4.73 13.93
C ASN A 70 16.81 -6.24 14.22
N GLN A 71 15.68 -6.75 14.70
CA GLN A 71 15.50 -8.18 14.99
C GLN A 71 15.05 -8.98 13.76
N LEU A 72 14.43 -8.32 12.76
CA LEU A 72 13.91 -8.96 11.54
C LEU A 72 14.79 -8.74 10.31
N SER A 73 15.86 -7.94 10.40
CA SER A 73 16.77 -7.61 9.28
C SER A 73 17.72 -8.76 8.87
N GLY A 74 17.36 -10.02 9.19
CA GLY A 74 17.98 -11.19 8.61
C GLY A 74 17.46 -11.35 7.18
N ASP A 75 18.35 -11.05 6.22
CA ASP A 75 18.29 -11.32 4.79
C ASP A 75 17.17 -12.27 4.32
N GLU A 76 16.07 -11.74 3.76
CA GLU A 76 15.09 -12.54 3.02
C GLU A 76 14.60 -11.78 1.77
N GLY A 77 14.87 -12.39 0.62
CA GLY A 77 14.68 -11.84 -0.72
C GLY A 77 13.23 -11.57 -1.12
N ASP A 78 13.12 -10.72 -2.15
CA ASP A 78 11.91 -10.40 -2.90
C ASP A 78 11.10 -11.67 -3.19
N ARG A 79 9.93 -11.78 -2.55
CA ARG A 79 8.90 -12.75 -2.95
C ARG A 79 8.11 -12.17 -4.10
N VAL A 80 8.45 -12.58 -5.32
CA VAL A 80 7.56 -12.55 -6.48
C VAL A 80 6.69 -13.80 -6.40
N THR A 81 5.37 -13.64 -6.27
CA THR A 81 4.42 -14.77 -6.17
C THR A 81 3.88 -15.11 -7.56
N ASP A 82 4.12 -16.35 -7.99
CA ASP A 82 3.53 -16.97 -9.19
C ASP A 82 2.02 -17.12 -9.06
N VAL A 83 1.32 -16.82 -10.16
CA VAL A 83 -0.15 -16.72 -10.27
C VAL A 83 -0.67 -17.94 -11.04
N GLU A 84 -1.34 -18.88 -10.37
CA GLU A 84 -2.14 -19.94 -11.03
C GLU A 84 -3.19 -20.54 -10.07
N ASP A 85 -4.45 -20.08 -10.09
CA ASP A 85 -5.67 -20.93 -10.21
C ASP A 85 -7.00 -20.13 -10.10
N THR A 86 -7.54 -19.73 -11.27
CA THR A 86 -8.48 -18.59 -11.45
C THR A 86 -9.95 -18.79 -11.00
N VAL A 87 -10.33 -19.94 -10.43
CA VAL A 87 -11.76 -20.21 -10.08
C VAL A 87 -11.98 -20.52 -8.60
N LEU A 88 -11.09 -21.28 -7.95
CA LEU A 88 -11.08 -21.42 -6.49
C LEU A 88 -10.56 -20.15 -5.80
N ASP A 89 -9.70 -19.38 -6.49
CA ASP A 89 -9.23 -18.08 -6.03
C ASP A 89 -10.33 -17.08 -5.78
N ARG A 90 -11.45 -17.08 -6.51
CA ARG A 90 -12.44 -15.99 -6.35
C ARG A 90 -13.18 -16.05 -5.02
N LEU A 91 -13.53 -17.26 -4.55
CA LEU A 91 -14.16 -17.46 -3.25
C LEU A 91 -13.16 -17.18 -2.10
N GLY A 92 -11.88 -17.51 -2.31
CA GLY A 92 -10.79 -17.16 -1.39
C GLY A 92 -10.47 -15.66 -1.39
N ALA A 93 -10.40 -15.03 -2.55
CA ALA A 93 -10.08 -13.62 -2.76
C ALA A 93 -11.15 -12.72 -2.16
N ASP A 94 -12.42 -13.07 -2.26
CA ASP A 94 -13.49 -12.32 -1.60
C ASP A 94 -13.41 -12.42 -0.06
N ALA A 95 -12.94 -13.55 0.48
CA ALA A 95 -12.70 -13.70 1.92
C ALA A 95 -11.46 -12.93 2.38
N ILE A 96 -10.36 -13.02 1.61
CA ILE A 96 -9.12 -12.28 1.85
C ILE A 96 -9.36 -10.78 1.76
N GLN A 97 -10.06 -10.31 0.72
CA GLN A 97 -10.39 -8.90 0.54
C GLN A 97 -11.25 -8.38 1.70
N ARG A 98 -12.22 -9.16 2.18
CA ARG A 98 -13.01 -8.80 3.37
C ARG A 98 -12.16 -8.72 4.63
N ALA A 99 -11.22 -9.64 4.83
CA ALA A 99 -10.31 -9.62 5.98
C ALA A 99 -9.38 -8.40 5.92
N ILE A 100 -8.78 -8.13 4.76
CA ILE A 100 -7.97 -6.93 4.49
C ILE A 100 -8.80 -5.66 4.74
N ASP A 101 -10.05 -5.64 4.31
CA ASP A 101 -10.93 -4.51 4.52
C ASP A 101 -11.24 -4.26 5.99
N GLN A 102 -11.11 -5.22 6.90
CA GLN A 102 -11.28 -4.99 8.35
C GLN A 102 -10.06 -4.33 9.01
N LEU A 103 -8.88 -4.41 8.38
CA LEU A 103 -7.65 -3.84 8.94
C LEU A 103 -7.73 -2.31 9.09
N PRO A 104 -7.07 -1.72 10.09
CA PRO A 104 -6.81 -0.29 10.16
C PRO A 104 -6.17 0.26 8.86
N PRO A 105 -6.47 1.51 8.46
CA PRO A 105 -6.07 2.06 7.16
C PRO A 105 -4.59 1.94 6.82
N GLN A 106 -3.70 2.18 7.81
CA GLN A 106 -2.26 2.09 7.60
C GLN A 106 -1.78 0.66 7.31
N PHE A 107 -2.37 -0.35 7.95
CA PHE A 107 -2.01 -1.75 7.72
C PHE A 107 -2.65 -2.26 6.43
N ARG A 108 -3.92 -1.93 6.20
CA ARG A 108 -4.64 -2.29 4.98
C ARG A 108 -3.90 -1.87 3.72
N THR A 109 -3.47 -0.61 3.66
CA THR A 109 -2.80 -0.07 2.47
C THR A 109 -1.50 -0.81 2.19
N THR A 110 -0.68 -1.05 3.23
CA THR A 110 0.59 -1.76 3.08
C THR A 110 0.39 -3.23 2.71
N VAL A 111 -0.55 -3.93 3.36
CA VAL A 111 -0.90 -5.33 3.05
C VAL A 111 -1.44 -5.45 1.62
N GLN A 112 -2.33 -4.55 1.20
CA GLN A 112 -2.87 -4.58 -0.17
C GLN A 112 -1.75 -4.39 -1.21
N LEU A 113 -0.85 -3.41 -1.01
CA LEU A 113 0.24 -3.18 -1.97
C LEU A 113 1.27 -4.33 -2.01
N SER A 114 1.51 -5.01 -0.90
CA SER A 114 2.42 -6.17 -0.84
C SER A 114 1.76 -7.45 -1.35
N ASP A 115 0.69 -7.87 -0.67
CA ASP A 115 0.20 -9.26 -0.76
C ASP A 115 -0.83 -9.44 -1.90
N VAL A 116 -1.40 -8.34 -2.41
CA VAL A 116 -2.31 -8.36 -3.58
C VAL A 116 -1.62 -7.79 -4.81
N GLU A 117 -0.97 -6.62 -4.68
CA GLU A 117 -0.34 -5.96 -5.82
C GLU A 117 1.10 -6.43 -6.08
N GLY A 118 1.76 -7.10 -5.13
CA GLY A 118 3.11 -7.64 -5.33
C GLY A 118 4.21 -6.58 -5.43
N LEU A 119 4.01 -5.38 -4.85
CA LEU A 119 5.07 -4.37 -4.78
C LEU A 119 6.13 -4.78 -3.75
N SER A 120 7.39 -4.51 -4.06
CA SER A 120 8.49 -4.68 -3.11
C SER A 120 8.36 -3.71 -1.93
N TYR A 121 8.98 -4.02 -0.79
CA TYR A 121 8.92 -3.14 0.37
C TYR A 121 9.52 -1.76 0.10
N ALA A 122 10.48 -1.65 -0.83
CA ALA A 122 11.05 -0.39 -1.26
C ALA A 122 10.05 0.45 -2.06
N GLU A 123 9.33 -0.17 -3.00
CA GLU A 123 8.30 0.49 -3.79
C GLU A 123 7.11 0.91 -2.93
N ILE A 124 6.72 0.10 -1.94
CA ILE A 124 5.67 0.46 -0.99
C ILE A 124 6.11 1.65 -0.14
N ALA A 125 7.35 1.66 0.34
CA ALA A 125 7.91 2.78 1.10
C ALA A 125 7.86 4.07 0.28
N GLU A 126 8.26 4.01 -0.99
CA GLU A 126 8.18 5.14 -1.91
C GLU A 126 6.74 5.58 -2.18
N ALA A 127 5.82 4.62 -2.37
CA ALA A 127 4.41 4.89 -2.68
C ALA A 127 3.65 5.51 -1.51
N THR A 128 3.99 5.11 -0.29
CA THR A 128 3.31 5.55 0.95
C THR A 128 4.03 6.68 1.68
N GLY A 129 5.27 7.00 1.28
CA GLY A 129 6.08 8.06 1.88
C GLY A 129 6.55 7.76 3.31
N VAL A 130 6.73 6.48 3.67
CA VAL A 130 7.26 6.07 4.99
C VAL A 130 8.53 5.24 4.83
N ALA A 131 9.27 5.02 5.91
CA ALA A 131 10.49 4.21 5.88
C ALA A 131 10.20 2.73 5.55
N LYS A 132 11.15 2.04 4.91
CA LYS A 132 11.06 0.59 4.61
C LYS A 132 10.84 -0.25 5.88
N GLY A 133 11.43 0.15 7.02
CA GLY A 133 11.21 -0.50 8.32
C GLY A 133 9.75 -0.37 8.80
N THR A 134 9.15 0.81 8.65
CA THR A 134 7.72 1.05 8.93
C THR A 134 6.82 0.18 8.04
N VAL A 135 7.18 0.01 6.75
CA VAL A 135 6.47 -0.92 5.85
C VAL A 135 6.51 -2.35 6.38
N MET A 136 7.69 -2.84 6.77
CA MET A 136 7.85 -4.20 7.30
C MET A 136 7.05 -4.42 8.59
N ASN A 137 7.04 -3.45 9.51
CA ASN A 137 6.29 -3.53 10.75
C ASN A 137 4.77 -3.49 10.49
N ARG A 138 4.30 -2.60 9.61
CA ARG A 138 2.91 -2.55 9.18
C ARG A 138 2.44 -3.86 8.53
N LEU A 139 3.29 -4.50 7.72
CA LEU A 139 3.00 -5.82 7.16
C LEU A 139 2.94 -6.90 8.23
N PHE A 140 3.92 -6.94 9.14
CA PHE A 140 3.93 -7.91 10.23
C PHE A 140 2.66 -7.81 11.09
N ARG A 141 2.31 -6.59 11.52
CA ARG A 141 1.10 -6.35 12.31
C ARG A 141 -0.18 -6.61 11.52
N GLY A 142 -0.23 -6.20 10.26
CA GLY A 142 -1.37 -6.41 9.37
C GLY A 142 -1.65 -7.89 9.15
N ARG A 143 -0.63 -8.68 8.80
CA ARG A 143 -0.74 -10.13 8.58
C ARG A 143 -1.17 -10.89 9.83
N ARG A 144 -0.75 -10.45 11.03
CA ARG A 144 -1.18 -11.06 12.30
C ARG A 144 -2.66 -10.79 12.65
N GLN A 145 -3.29 -9.81 12.01
CA GLN A 145 -4.70 -9.45 12.21
C GLN A 145 -5.63 -10.05 11.15
N LEU A 146 -5.09 -10.69 10.12
CA LEU A 146 -5.82 -11.47 9.13
C LEU A 146 -6.04 -12.91 9.64
#